data_AF-E9M2F0-F1
#
_entry.id   AF-E9M2F0-F1
#
_cell.length_a   1.000
_cell.length_b   1.000
_cell.length_c   1.000
_cell.angle_alpha   90.00
_cell.angle_beta   90.00
_cell.angle_gamma   90.00
#
_symmetry.space_group_name_H-M   'P 1'
#
loop_
_entity.id
_entity.type
_entity.pdbx_description
1 polymer ?
#
loop_
_entity_poly.entity_id
_entity_poly.type
_entity_poly.pdbx_seq_one_letter_code
_entity_poly.pdbx_strand_id
1 'polypeptide(L)'
;LAAMKLQKQLQSNKIPELDFSELASPFMANVPLLLYPQDKPKQKSKESGDVCQDCIQLVTDVQEAVRTNSTFVKSLVAHAKEECDRLGPEVSDMCKNYISQYSDLAIQMMMHMKDQQPKDICAMVGFCPSVKSVPLQTLVPAQVVHEVKMETVEKAVVQEKTLSVCEICETMVKEVTGLLESNKTEEEIVH
;
A
#
# COMPACT_ATOMS: atom_id res chain seq x y z
N LEU A 1 -2.67 -21.83 -48.47
CA LEU A 1 -4.06 -21.33 -48.64
C LEU A 1 -4.67 -20.83 -47.32
N ALA A 2 -4.66 -21.59 -46.22
CA ALA A 2 -5.21 -21.16 -44.93
C ALA A 2 -4.49 -19.94 -44.29
N ALA A 3 -3.15 -19.93 -44.31
CA ALA A 3 -2.35 -18.83 -43.74
C ALA A 3 -2.57 -17.48 -44.47
N MET A 4 -2.69 -17.48 -45.80
CA MET A 4 -2.99 -16.26 -46.56
C MET A 4 -4.39 -15.70 -46.29
N LYS A 5 -5.35 -16.56 -45.88
CA LYS A 5 -6.72 -16.17 -45.56
C LYS A 5 -6.80 -15.48 -44.18
N LEU A 6 -5.97 -15.90 -43.23
CA LEU A 6 -5.86 -15.31 -41.89
C LEU A 6 -5.25 -13.90 -41.93
N GLN A 7 -4.18 -13.73 -42.71
CA GLN A 7 -3.49 -12.45 -42.83
C GLN A 7 -4.39 -11.36 -43.45
N LYS A 8 -5.30 -11.74 -44.34
CA LYS A 8 -6.27 -10.83 -44.97
C LYS A 8 -7.42 -10.41 -44.02
N GLN A 9 -7.73 -11.24 -43.01
CA GLN A 9 -8.73 -10.94 -41.97
C GLN A 9 -8.21 -9.92 -40.94
N LEU A 10 -6.91 -9.96 -40.63
CA LEU A 10 -6.27 -9.03 -39.69
C LEU A 10 -6.12 -7.60 -40.23
N GLN A 11 -6.28 -7.38 -41.54
CA GLN A 11 -6.22 -6.05 -42.16
C GLN A 11 -7.60 -5.37 -42.28
N SER A 12 -8.65 -5.97 -41.72
CA SER A 12 -9.99 -5.40 -41.66
C SER A 12 -10.27 -4.87 -40.27
N ASN A 13 -10.83 -3.66 -40.16
CA ASN A 13 -11.31 -3.10 -38.87
C ASN A 13 -12.59 -3.78 -38.36
N LYS A 14 -13.04 -4.87 -38.99
CA LYS A 14 -14.17 -5.66 -38.53
C LYS A 14 -13.65 -6.79 -37.65
N ILE A 15 -14.11 -6.86 -36.39
CA ILE A 15 -13.77 -7.95 -35.47
C ILE A 15 -14.23 -9.26 -36.13
N PRO A 16 -13.31 -10.19 -36.45
CA PRO A 16 -13.71 -11.44 -37.05
C PRO A 16 -14.34 -12.34 -35.99
N GLU A 17 -15.52 -12.89 -36.29
CA GLU A 17 -16.15 -13.89 -35.43
C GLU A 17 -15.38 -15.21 -35.58
N LEU A 18 -14.41 -15.41 -34.70
CA LEU A 18 -13.75 -16.69 -34.52
C LEU A 18 -14.34 -17.38 -33.30
N ASP A 19 -14.75 -18.63 -33.51
CA ASP A 19 -15.10 -19.54 -32.42
C ASP A 19 -13.82 -19.98 -31.70
N PHE A 20 -13.60 -19.42 -30.52
CA PHE A 20 -12.45 -19.75 -29.67
C PHE A 20 -12.65 -21.03 -28.87
N SER A 21 -13.81 -21.69 -28.97
CA SER A 21 -14.06 -22.97 -28.29
C SER A 21 -13.09 -24.07 -28.76
N GLU A 22 -12.56 -23.99 -29.99
CA GLU A 22 -11.53 -24.90 -30.49
C GLU A 22 -10.08 -24.43 -30.21
N LEU A 23 -9.88 -23.19 -29.76
CA LEU A 23 -8.55 -22.60 -29.55
C LEU A 23 -8.04 -22.65 -28.09
N ALA A 24 -8.66 -23.48 -27.25
CA ALA A 24 -8.14 -23.73 -25.90
C ALA A 24 -6.82 -24.50 -26.00
N SER A 25 -5.71 -23.77 -25.86
CA SER A 25 -4.38 -24.36 -25.70
C SER A 25 -4.41 -25.39 -24.56
N PRO A 26 -3.80 -26.58 -24.70
CA PRO A 26 -3.92 -27.67 -23.73
C PRO A 26 -3.43 -27.29 -22.32
N PHE A 27 -2.65 -26.21 -22.19
CA PHE A 27 -2.24 -25.65 -20.90
C PHE A 27 -3.39 -25.00 -20.11
N MET A 28 -4.49 -24.58 -20.74
CA MET A 28 -5.66 -23.98 -20.10
C MET A 28 -6.71 -25.01 -19.67
N ALA A 29 -6.68 -26.21 -20.25
CA ALA A 29 -7.64 -27.28 -19.95
C ALA A 29 -7.42 -27.95 -18.58
N ASN A 30 -6.23 -27.77 -17.98
CA ASN A 30 -5.82 -28.42 -16.73
C ASN A 30 -5.49 -27.44 -15.59
N VAL A 31 -6.08 -26.24 -15.60
CA VAL A 31 -6.02 -25.31 -14.45
C VAL A 31 -7.40 -25.16 -13.80
N PRO A 32 -7.88 -26.17 -13.03
CA PRO A 32 -9.14 -26.09 -12.30
C PRO A 32 -9.27 -24.91 -11.32
N LEU A 33 -8.16 -24.22 -11.00
CA LEU A 33 -8.10 -23.22 -9.93
C LEU A 33 -8.44 -21.78 -10.36
N LEU A 34 -8.70 -21.53 -11.65
CA LEU A 34 -9.08 -20.18 -12.13
C LEU A 34 -10.60 -19.98 -12.26
N LEU A 35 -11.39 -21.07 -12.22
CA LEU A 35 -12.84 -21.04 -12.45
C LEU A 35 -13.67 -21.13 -11.17
N TYR A 36 -13.06 -21.38 -10.01
CA TYR A 36 -13.77 -21.45 -8.73
C TYR A 36 -12.91 -20.87 -7.60
N PRO A 37 -13.31 -19.73 -6.99
CA PRO A 37 -12.71 -19.28 -5.74
C PRO A 37 -13.05 -20.30 -4.66
N GLN A 38 -12.07 -21.06 -4.20
CA GLN A 38 -12.18 -21.82 -2.95
C GLN A 38 -11.66 -20.94 -1.80
N ASP A 39 -12.31 -19.81 -1.58
CA ASP A 39 -12.23 -19.16 -0.27
C ASP A 39 -13.00 -20.04 0.71
N LYS A 40 -12.34 -21.10 1.20
CA LYS A 40 -12.74 -21.66 2.49
C LYS A 40 -12.70 -20.49 3.46
N PRO A 41 -13.79 -20.16 4.18
CA PRO A 41 -13.69 -19.17 5.25
C PRO A 41 -12.57 -19.66 6.14
N LYS A 42 -11.50 -18.87 6.29
CA LYS A 42 -10.42 -19.15 7.23
C LYS A 42 -11.10 -19.33 8.58
N GLN A 43 -11.32 -20.60 8.92
CA GLN A 43 -11.88 -21.03 10.18
C GLN A 43 -10.92 -20.46 11.21
N LYS A 44 -11.40 -19.51 12.03
CA LYS A 44 -10.61 -18.98 13.15
C LYS A 44 -10.19 -20.19 13.97
N SER A 45 -8.90 -20.56 13.87
CA SER A 45 -8.29 -21.54 14.74
C SER A 45 -8.30 -20.93 16.13
N LYS A 46 -9.31 -21.29 16.91
CA LYS A 46 -9.46 -20.90 18.30
C LYS A 46 -8.97 -22.07 19.13
N GLU A 47 -7.64 -22.20 19.29
CA GLU A 47 -7.00 -22.80 20.47
C GLU A 47 -5.47 -22.60 20.45
N SER A 48 -5.06 -21.34 20.56
CA SER A 48 -3.84 -20.82 21.18
C SER A 48 -4.19 -19.37 21.52
N GLY A 49 -3.54 -18.74 22.49
CA GLY A 49 -3.76 -17.30 22.75
C GLY A 49 -3.84 -16.50 21.44
N ASP A 50 -4.76 -15.54 21.38
CA ASP A 50 -4.91 -14.73 20.16
C ASP A 50 -3.65 -13.87 20.02
N VAL A 51 -2.65 -14.38 19.30
CA VAL A 51 -1.34 -13.72 19.08
C VAL A 51 -1.52 -12.31 18.52
N CYS A 52 -2.60 -12.07 17.78
CA CYS A 52 -2.95 -10.74 17.32
C CYS A 52 -3.34 -9.83 18.51
N GLN A 53 -4.15 -10.30 19.45
CA GLN A 53 -4.46 -9.55 20.67
C GLN A 53 -3.23 -9.33 21.54
N ASP A 54 -2.39 -10.35 21.71
CA ASP A 54 -1.17 -10.24 22.52
C ASP A 54 -0.23 -9.17 21.92
N CYS A 55 -0.06 -9.17 20.59
CA CYS A 55 0.70 -8.13 19.90
C CYS A 55 0.07 -6.74 20.10
N ILE A 56 -1.26 -6.62 19.93
CA ILE A 56 -1.98 -5.35 20.10
C ILE A 56 -1.77 -4.80 21.51
N GLN A 57 -1.90 -5.66 22.53
CA GLN A 57 -1.70 -5.27 23.91
C GLN A 57 -0.26 -4.85 24.15
N LEU A 58 0.72 -5.65 23.71
CA LEU A 58 2.14 -5.32 23.86
C LEU A 58 2.49 -3.97 23.23
N VAL A 59 2.07 -3.72 22.00
CA VAL A 59 2.33 -2.45 21.31
C VAL A 59 1.67 -1.29 22.04
N THR A 60 0.46 -1.48 22.56
CA THR A 60 -0.26 -0.47 23.36
C THR A 60 0.51 -0.14 24.63
N ASP A 61 0.94 -1.16 25.37
CA ASP A 61 1.67 -1.00 26.64
C ASP A 61 3.01 -0.30 26.43
N VAL A 62 3.73 -0.66 25.35
CA VAL A 62 4.99 0.01 24.98
C VAL A 62 4.75 1.48 24.63
N GLN A 63 3.73 1.78 23.82
CA GLN A 63 3.41 3.17 23.48
C GLN A 63 3.04 3.99 24.73
N GLU A 64 2.28 3.42 25.67
CA GLU A 64 1.93 4.09 26.91
C GLU A 64 3.14 4.30 27.83
N ALA A 65 4.00 3.29 27.96
CA ALA A 65 5.23 3.38 28.75
C ALA A 65 6.18 4.44 28.18
N VAL A 66 6.30 4.56 26.86
CA VAL A 66 7.08 5.63 26.21
C VAL A 66 6.51 7.02 26.54
N ARG A 67 5.18 7.19 26.58
CA ARG A 67 4.55 8.49 26.89
C ARG A 67 4.71 8.90 28.36
N THR A 68 4.57 7.94 29.27
CA THR A 68 4.40 8.23 30.70
C THR A 68 5.65 7.97 31.53
N ASN A 69 6.59 7.16 31.05
CA ASN A 69 7.76 6.73 31.79
C ASN A 69 9.05 7.05 31.04
N SER A 70 9.67 8.18 31.38
CA SER A 70 10.94 8.61 30.77
C SER A 70 12.11 7.67 31.06
N THR A 71 12.04 6.85 32.12
CA THR A 71 13.05 5.84 32.44
C THR A 71 12.90 4.60 31.55
N PHE A 72 11.68 4.25 31.13
CA PHE A 72 11.42 3.15 30.22
C PHE A 72 12.19 3.33 28.90
N VAL A 73 12.14 4.53 28.31
CA VAL A 73 12.87 4.86 27.06
C VAL A 73 14.37 4.64 27.24
N LYS A 74 14.96 5.14 28.34
CA LYS A 74 16.40 4.97 28.61
C LYS A 74 16.76 3.49 28.77
N SER A 75 15.92 2.73 29.47
CA SER A 75 16.09 1.29 29.67
C SER A 75 16.00 0.52 28.35
N LEU A 76 15.02 0.86 27.49
CA LEU A 76 14.83 0.24 26.18
C LEU A 76 16.05 0.45 25.28
N VAL A 77 16.57 1.69 25.22
CA VAL A 77 17.76 2.03 24.44
C VAL A 77 19.01 1.34 24.98
N ALA A 78 19.16 1.28 26.31
CA ALA A 78 20.27 0.58 26.94
C ALA A 78 20.25 -0.92 26.63
N HIS A 79 19.07 -1.55 26.71
CA HIS A 79 18.91 -2.96 26.39
C HIS A 79 19.18 -3.24 24.90
N ALA A 80 18.70 -2.39 24.00
CA ALA A 80 19.00 -2.53 22.58
C ALA A 80 20.53 -2.46 22.29
N LYS A 81 21.27 -1.63 23.04
CA LYS A 81 22.74 -1.57 22.96
C LYS A 81 23.43 -2.81 23.51
N GLU A 82 22.85 -3.44 24.53
CA GLU A 82 23.35 -4.71 25.09
C GLU A 82 23.20 -5.84 24.06
N GLU A 83 22.09 -5.89 23.33
CA GLU A 83 21.89 -6.88 22.27
C GLU A 83 22.91 -6.74 21.13
N CYS A 84 23.48 -5.55 20.90
CA CYS A 84 24.57 -5.37 19.95
C CYS A 84 25.82 -6.19 20.29
N ASP A 85 26.06 -6.50 21.57
CA ASP A 85 27.23 -7.30 22.00
C ASP A 85 27.21 -8.73 21.47
N ARG A 86 26.04 -9.20 21.03
CA ARG A 86 25.85 -10.52 20.44
C ARG A 86 26.29 -10.59 18.97
N LEU A 87 26.55 -9.44 18.33
CA LEU A 87 26.96 -9.34 16.93
C LEU A 87 28.48 -9.50 16.71
N GLY A 88 29.25 -9.67 17.80
CA GLY A 88 30.70 -9.78 17.76
C GLY A 88 31.42 -8.42 17.76
N PRO A 89 32.73 -8.40 18.05
CA PRO A 89 33.46 -7.17 18.37
C PRO A 89 33.57 -6.19 17.19
N GLU A 90 33.56 -6.69 15.95
CA GLU A 90 33.68 -5.84 14.75
C GLU A 90 32.41 -5.01 14.49
N VAL A 91 31.24 -5.52 14.89
CA VAL A 91 29.93 -4.93 14.58
C VAL A 91 29.27 -4.29 15.80
N SER A 92 29.62 -4.73 17.02
CA SER A 92 28.98 -4.26 18.26
C SER A 92 29.09 -2.74 18.43
N ASP A 93 30.28 -2.16 18.28
CA ASP A 93 30.47 -0.72 18.47
C ASP A 93 29.69 0.11 17.43
N MET A 94 29.67 -0.35 16.18
CA MET A 94 28.89 0.29 15.11
C MET A 94 27.39 0.22 15.41
N CYS A 95 26.89 -0.94 15.85
CA CYS A 95 25.49 -1.15 16.24
C CYS A 95 25.10 -0.23 17.40
N LYS A 96 25.93 -0.17 18.46
CA LYS A 96 25.70 0.71 19.61
C LYS A 96 25.65 2.18 19.20
N ASN A 97 26.56 2.59 18.31
CA ASN A 97 26.59 3.95 17.78
C ASN A 97 25.34 4.26 16.94
N TYR A 98 24.88 3.31 16.12
CA TYR A 98 23.67 3.46 15.33
C TYR A 98 22.42 3.60 16.22
N ILE A 99 22.28 2.75 17.23
CA ILE A 99 21.19 2.85 18.22
C ILE A 99 21.24 4.21 18.91
N SER A 100 22.43 4.66 19.33
CA SER A 100 22.60 5.95 19.99
C SER A 100 22.17 7.14 19.13
N GLN A 101 22.39 7.09 17.81
CA GLN A 101 22.05 8.17 16.89
C GLN A 101 20.58 8.17 16.49
N TYR A 102 19.97 6.98 16.36
CA TYR A 102 18.66 6.85 15.75
C TYR A 102 17.55 6.44 16.71
N SER A 103 17.84 6.08 17.97
CA SER A 103 16.81 5.63 18.91
C SER A 103 15.72 6.66 19.15
N ASP A 104 16.08 7.92 19.35
CA ASP A 104 15.11 8.98 19.64
C ASP A 104 14.20 9.23 18.44
N LEU A 105 14.78 9.26 17.24
CA LEU A 105 14.02 9.38 15.99
C LEU A 105 13.10 8.18 15.77
N ALA A 106 13.59 6.96 15.99
CA ALA A 106 12.82 5.74 15.83
C ALA A 106 11.63 5.68 16.81
N ILE A 107 11.84 6.08 18.07
CA ILE A 107 10.77 6.17 19.06
C ILE A 107 9.76 7.24 18.64
N GLN A 108 10.20 8.43 18.23
CA GLN A 108 9.28 9.46 17.75
C GLN A 108 8.47 8.99 16.54
N MET A 109 9.10 8.33 15.58
CA MET A 109 8.39 7.73 14.44
C MET A 109 7.34 6.72 14.90
N MET A 110 7.69 5.81 15.81
CA MET A 110 6.72 4.85 16.37
C MET A 110 5.52 5.54 17.05
N MET A 111 5.74 6.69 17.69
CA MET A 111 4.70 7.44 18.41
C MET A 111 3.85 8.34 17.52
N HIS A 112 4.38 8.84 16.41
CA HIS A 112 3.76 9.88 15.59
C HIS A 112 3.22 9.41 14.24
N MET A 113 3.37 8.13 13.90
CA MET A 113 2.68 7.54 12.75
C MET A 113 1.18 7.47 13.06
N LYS A 114 0.48 8.57 12.79
CA LYS A 114 -0.93 8.87 13.09
C LYS A 114 -1.93 7.77 12.67
N ASP A 115 -1.54 6.92 11.72
CA ASP A 115 -2.36 5.84 11.15
C ASP A 115 -1.91 4.44 11.58
N GLN A 116 -0.95 4.31 12.50
CA GLN A 116 -0.51 3.02 13.02
C GLN A 116 -1.16 2.74 14.36
N GLN A 117 -2.44 2.35 14.33
CA GLN A 117 -3.01 1.72 15.52
C GLN A 117 -2.18 0.47 15.84
N PRO A 118 -2.12 0.02 17.11
CA PRO A 118 -1.43 -1.20 17.49
C PRO A 118 -1.71 -2.39 16.55
N LYS A 119 -2.95 -2.49 16.06
CA LYS A 119 -3.38 -3.48 15.08
C LYS A 119 -2.69 -3.37 13.71
N ASP A 120 -2.42 -2.17 13.21
CA ASP A 120 -1.74 -1.95 11.93
C ASP A 120 -0.26 -2.29 12.03
N ILE A 121 0.37 -1.97 13.16
CA ILE A 121 1.75 -2.40 13.49
C ILE A 121 1.78 -3.94 13.52
N CYS A 122 0.87 -4.55 14.28
CA CYS A 122 0.76 -6.00 14.37
C CYS A 122 0.42 -6.68 13.04
N ALA A 123 -0.32 -6.02 12.15
CA ALA A 123 -0.57 -6.51 10.81
C ALA A 123 0.66 -6.40 9.90
N MET A 124 1.43 -5.33 10.03
CA MET A 124 2.69 -5.13 9.30
C MET A 124 3.71 -6.22 9.65
N VAL A 125 3.85 -6.55 10.94
CA VAL A 125 4.77 -7.61 11.39
C VAL A 125 4.17 -9.02 11.27
N GLY A 126 2.92 -9.15 10.80
CA GLY A 126 2.30 -10.44 10.46
C GLY A 126 1.57 -11.14 11.62
N PHE A 127 1.47 -10.53 12.80
CA PHE A 127 0.72 -11.08 13.93
C PHE A 127 -0.79 -10.87 13.81
N CYS A 128 -1.24 -9.87 13.05
CA CYS A 128 -2.64 -9.65 12.74
C CYS A 128 -2.93 -9.79 11.24
N PRO A 129 -4.15 -10.17 10.84
CA PRO A 129 -4.56 -10.16 9.43
C PRO A 129 -4.53 -8.73 8.88
N SER A 130 -3.91 -8.55 7.70
CA SER A 130 -3.83 -7.26 7.01
C SER A 130 -5.19 -6.82 6.46
N VAL A 131 -5.56 -5.57 6.74
CA VAL A 131 -6.79 -4.91 6.23
C VAL A 131 -6.59 -4.37 4.82
N LYS A 132 -6.08 -5.18 3.89
CA LYS A 132 -6.05 -4.84 2.45
C LYS A 132 -6.29 -6.08 1.59
N SER A 133 -7.49 -6.62 1.69
CA SER A 133 -8.12 -7.21 0.51
C SER A 133 -9.36 -6.36 0.23
N VAL A 134 -9.30 -5.55 -0.83
CA VAL A 134 -10.55 -5.17 -1.49
C VAL A 134 -11.12 -6.49 -1.96
N PRO A 135 -12.35 -6.88 -1.55
CA PRO A 135 -12.96 -8.08 -2.10
C PRO A 135 -12.89 -7.98 -3.62
N LEU A 136 -12.28 -8.95 -4.28
CA LEU A 136 -12.34 -9.03 -5.73
C LEU A 136 -13.83 -9.05 -6.08
N GLN A 137 -14.32 -7.98 -6.70
CA GLN A 137 -15.69 -7.95 -7.16
C GLN A 137 -15.84 -9.06 -8.20
N THR A 138 -16.93 -9.82 -8.12
CA THR A 138 -17.23 -10.84 -9.11
C THR A 138 -17.28 -10.18 -10.48
N LEU A 139 -16.38 -10.60 -11.38
CA LEU A 139 -16.37 -10.12 -12.75
C LEU A 139 -17.70 -10.49 -13.40
N VAL A 140 -18.46 -9.48 -13.82
CA VAL A 140 -19.64 -9.68 -14.66
C VAL A 140 -19.24 -9.52 -16.13
N PRO A 141 -19.77 -10.34 -17.05
CA PRO A 141 -19.54 -10.16 -18.48
C PRO A 141 -19.92 -8.75 -18.92
N ALA A 142 -19.07 -8.10 -19.73
CA ALA A 142 -19.39 -6.82 -20.32
C ALA A 142 -20.67 -6.96 -21.18
N GLN A 143 -21.67 -6.14 -20.91
CA GLN A 143 -22.86 -6.09 -21.76
C GLN A 143 -22.47 -5.45 -23.08
N VAL A 144 -22.59 -6.21 -24.18
CA VAL A 144 -22.50 -5.68 -25.54
C VAL A 144 -23.69 -4.75 -25.75
N VAL A 145 -23.44 -3.46 -25.54
CA VAL A 145 -24.32 -2.40 -26.01
C VAL A 145 -24.39 -2.56 -27.53
N HIS A 146 -25.54 -3.02 -28.03
CA HIS A 146 -25.84 -2.91 -29.45
C HIS A 146 -25.69 -1.44 -29.83
N GLU A 147 -25.03 -1.17 -30.96
CA GLU A 147 -24.72 0.17 -31.48
C GLU A 147 -25.82 1.18 -31.15
N VAL A 148 -25.63 1.92 -30.06
CA VAL A 148 -26.41 3.13 -29.82
C VAL A 148 -25.84 4.11 -30.83
N LYS A 149 -26.63 4.47 -31.85
CA LYS A 149 -26.35 5.62 -32.69
C LYS A 149 -25.96 6.76 -31.76
N MET A 150 -24.71 7.19 -31.93
CA MET A 150 -24.10 8.28 -31.21
C MET A 150 -24.92 9.56 -31.46
N GLU A 151 -25.88 9.84 -30.60
CA GLU A 151 -26.38 11.20 -30.41
C GLU A 151 -25.49 11.87 -29.38
N THR A 152 -24.93 13.00 -29.79
CA THR A 152 -24.10 13.87 -28.96
C THR A 152 -24.92 14.36 -27.77
N VAL A 153 -24.81 13.68 -26.64
CA VAL A 153 -25.25 14.22 -25.35
C VAL A 153 -24.25 15.32 -24.98
N GLU A 154 -24.76 16.55 -24.95
CA GLU A 154 -24.04 17.70 -24.43
C GLU A 154 -23.38 17.36 -23.10
N LYS A 155 -22.12 17.78 -22.97
CA LYS A 155 -21.37 17.71 -21.72
C LYS A 155 -22.14 18.43 -20.62
N ALA A 156 -22.95 17.71 -19.86
CA ALA A 156 -23.27 18.10 -18.50
C ALA A 156 -21.98 17.97 -17.70
N VAL A 157 -21.21 19.06 -17.70
CA VAL A 157 -20.09 19.28 -16.79
C VAL A 157 -20.68 19.24 -15.39
N VAL A 158 -20.62 18.07 -14.75
CA VAL A 158 -20.67 17.99 -13.29
C VAL A 158 -19.40 18.68 -12.82
N GLN A 159 -19.54 19.95 -12.51
CA GLN A 159 -18.53 20.76 -11.85
C GLN A 159 -18.42 20.29 -10.40
N GLU A 160 -17.90 19.08 -10.21
CA GLU A 160 -17.37 18.67 -8.92
C GLU A 160 -16.01 19.35 -8.83
N LYS A 161 -16.02 20.62 -8.39
CA LYS A 161 -14.80 21.35 -8.04
C LYS A 161 -14.24 20.78 -6.74
N THR A 162 -13.90 19.50 -6.77
CA THR A 162 -12.86 18.98 -5.89
C THR A 162 -11.60 19.67 -6.38
N LEU A 163 -11.15 20.67 -5.62
CA LEU A 163 -9.88 21.33 -5.88
C LEU A 163 -8.85 20.21 -6.04
N SER A 164 -8.37 20.02 -7.26
CA SER A 164 -7.44 18.94 -7.52
C SER A 164 -6.19 19.22 -6.69
N VAL A 165 -5.70 18.22 -5.96
CA VAL A 165 -4.48 18.36 -5.15
C VAL A 165 -3.32 18.88 -6.01
N CYS A 166 -3.32 18.56 -7.31
CA CYS A 166 -2.41 19.09 -8.31
C CYS A 166 -2.42 20.63 -8.39
N GLU A 167 -3.60 21.27 -8.41
CA GLU A 167 -3.74 22.73 -8.55
C GLU A 167 -3.24 23.47 -7.29
N ILE A 168 -3.48 22.88 -6.11
CA ILE A 168 -2.97 23.39 -4.84
C ILE A 168 -1.45 23.24 -4.77
N CYS A 169 -0.92 22.06 -5.12
CA CYS A 169 0.51 21.79 -5.15
C CYS A 169 1.25 22.72 -6.13
N GLU A 170 0.72 22.92 -7.34
CA GLU A 170 1.32 23.83 -8.31
C GLU A 170 1.38 25.28 -7.80
N THR A 171 0.34 25.73 -7.10
CA THR A 171 0.29 27.08 -6.55
C THR A 171 1.33 27.24 -5.44
N MET A 172 1.41 26.28 -4.51
CA MET A 172 2.40 26.30 -3.43
C MET A 172 3.84 26.28 -3.95
N VAL A 173 4.13 25.45 -4.95
CA VAL A 173 5.49 25.36 -5.53
C VAL A 173 5.87 26.67 -6.23
N LYS A 174 4.93 27.32 -6.92
CA LYS A 174 5.17 28.62 -7.57
C LYS A 174 5.47 29.73 -6.57
N GLU A 175 4.73 29.82 -5.47
CA GLU A 175 4.98 30.79 -4.40
C GLU A 175 6.36 30.61 -3.76
N VAL A 176 6.72 29.36 -3.42
CA VAL A 176 8.04 29.05 -2.86
C VAL A 176 9.16 29.42 -3.84
N THR A 177 8.97 29.14 -5.13
CA THR A 177 9.96 29.47 -6.16
C THR A 177 10.08 31.00 -6.34
N GLY A 178 8.97 31.75 -6.28
CA GLY A 178 9.00 33.21 -6.33
C GLY A 178 9.70 33.86 -5.12
N LEU A 179 9.58 33.26 -3.93
CA LEU A 179 10.32 33.70 -2.74
C LEU A 179 11.83 33.43 -2.88
N LEU A 180 12.23 32.34 -3.52
CA LEU A 180 13.63 32.02 -3.80
C LEU A 180 14.23 32.94 -4.87
N GLU A 181 13.47 33.28 -5.92
CA GLU A 181 13.92 34.20 -6.98
C GLU A 181 14.07 35.65 -6.49
N SER A 182 13.33 36.04 -5.45
CA SER A 182 13.43 37.38 -4.83
C SER A 182 14.55 37.54 -3.81
N ASN A 183 15.44 36.54 -3.67
CA ASN A 183 16.65 36.59 -2.83
C ASN A 183 16.36 36.90 -1.35
N LYS A 184 15.23 36.42 -0.83
CA LYS A 184 14.85 36.56 0.58
C LYS A 184 15.61 35.55 1.45
N THR A 185 16.06 35.98 2.63
CA THR A 185 16.75 35.10 3.58
C THR A 185 15.76 34.25 4.37
N GLU A 186 16.24 33.13 4.93
CA GLU A 186 15.42 32.16 5.66
C GLU A 186 14.64 32.80 6.83
N GLU A 187 15.18 33.86 7.44
CA GLU A 187 14.55 34.56 8.55
C GLU A 187 13.31 35.41 8.16
N GLU A 188 13.15 35.80 6.90
CA GLU A 188 12.00 36.58 6.41
C GLU A 188 10.82 35.71 5.91
N ILE A 189 11.01 34.39 5.81
CA ILE A 189 10.01 33.44 5.27
C ILE A 189 9.16 32.81 6.40
N VAL A 190 9.60 32.93 7.65
CA VAL A 190 8.89 32.41 8.83
C VAL A 190 7.85 33.41 9.35
N HIS A 191 6.71 33.52 8.67
CA HIS A 191 5.47 34.08 9.22
C HIS A 191 4.27 33.18 8.90
#